data_AF-A0A2E5ZCC4-F1
#
_entry.id   AF-A0A2E5ZCC4-F1
#
_cell.length_a   1.000
_cell.length_b   1.000
_cell.length_c   1.000
_cell.angle_alpha   90.00
_cell.angle_beta   90.00
_cell.angle_gamma   90.00
#
_symmetry.space_group_name_H-M   'P 1'
#
loop_
_entity.id
_entity.type
_entity.pdbx_description
1 polymer ?
#
loop_
_entity_poly.entity_id
_entity_poly.type
_entity_poly.pdbx_seq_one_letter_code
_entity_poly.pdbx_strand_id
1 'polypeptide(L)' 'MTGGKGRAEVCASSGTPLVGTESTSFPCPNCTMFIGRSQRCRVQAVKYICPECRFEGP' A
#
# COMPACT_ATOMS: atom_id res chain seq x y z
N MET A 1 18.27 4.42 13.30
CA MET A 1 16.84 4.05 13.32
C MET A 1 16.59 3.19 12.11
N THR A 2 16.38 1.89 12.34
CA THR A 2 16.38 0.82 11.33
C THR A 2 14.98 0.70 10.70
N GLY A 3 14.84 0.98 9.41
CA GLY A 3 13.59 0.84 8.66
C GLY A 3 13.82 -0.05 7.43
N GLY A 4 13.29 -1.27 7.48
CA GLY A 4 13.52 -2.34 6.51
C GLY A 4 13.08 -2.01 5.09
N LYS A 5 14.07 -1.92 4.21
CA LYS A 5 14.00 -1.82 2.75
C LYS A 5 13.27 -3.06 2.17
N GLY A 6 11.99 -2.92 1.81
CA GLY A 6 11.19 -3.99 1.19
C GLY A 6 9.67 -3.95 1.45
N ARG A 7 9.16 -2.98 2.21
CA ARG A 7 7.72 -2.80 2.46
C ARG A 7 7.31 -1.39 2.08
N ALA A 8 6.14 -1.24 1.45
CA ALA A 8 5.59 0.07 1.17
C ALA A 8 5.36 0.83 2.48
N GLU A 9 5.95 2.03 2.57
CA GLU A 9 5.85 2.91 3.74
C GLU A 9 4.64 3.84 3.66
N VAL A 10 3.97 3.90 2.52
CA VAL A 10 2.84 4.80 2.26
C VAL A 10 1.64 4.05 1.72
N CYS A 11 0.45 4.49 2.13
CA CYS A 11 -0.78 3.91 1.62
C CYS A 11 -1.07 4.38 0.19
N ALA A 12 -1.26 3.46 -0.74
CA ALA A 12 -1.60 3.79 -2.12
C ALA A 12 -3.02 4.35 -2.31
N SER A 13 -3.89 4.26 -1.29
CA SER A 13 -5.24 4.85 -1.32
C SER A 13 -5.26 6.26 -0.72
N SER A 14 -4.67 6.44 0.47
CA SER A 14 -4.81 7.66 1.25
C SER A 14 -3.53 8.52 1.31
N GLY A 15 -2.41 8.02 0.79
CA GLY A 15 -1.10 8.70 0.90
C GLY A 15 -0.56 8.79 2.33
N THR A 16 -1.26 8.22 3.30
CA THR A 16 -0.87 8.28 4.72
C THR A 16 0.34 7.36 4.97
N PRO A 17 1.33 7.79 5.76
CA PRO A 17 2.43 6.93 6.16
C PRO A 17 1.90 5.72 6.95
N LEU A 18 2.33 4.53 6.54
CA LEU A 18 2.06 3.25 7.16
C LEU A 18 3.02 3.05 8.34
N VAL A 19 2.88 3.92 9.35
CA VAL A 19 3.64 3.86 10.61
C VAL A 19 3.12 2.78 11.57
N GLY A 20 1.99 2.15 11.26
CA GLY A 20 1.33 1.15 12.12
C GLY A 20 1.60 -0.30 11.69
N THR A 21 1.80 -1.19 12.67
CA THR A 21 1.90 -2.65 12.51
C THR A 21 0.71 -3.29 11.79
N GLU A 22 -0.45 -2.63 11.76
CA GLU A 22 -1.67 -3.09 11.09
C GLU A 22 -1.75 -2.74 9.60
N SER A 23 -0.62 -2.35 9.02
CA SER A 23 -0.48 -2.08 7.59
C SER A 23 -0.10 -3.37 6.87
N THR A 24 -0.72 -3.64 5.72
CA THR A 24 -0.35 -4.79 4.87
C THR A 24 0.37 -4.28 3.63
N SER A 25 1.33 -5.06 3.16
CA SER A 25 2.06 -4.79 1.91
C SER A 25 1.96 -6.03 1.03
N PHE A 26 1.56 -5.85 -0.22
CA PHE A 26 1.45 -6.92 -1.21
C PHE A 26 2.03 -6.49 -2.56
N PRO A 27 2.60 -7.42 -3.35
CA PRO A 27 3.08 -7.09 -4.68
C PRO A 27 1.89 -6.87 -5.63
N CYS A 28 2.01 -5.85 -6.48
CA CYS A 28 1.06 -5.60 -7.56
C CYS A 28 1.14 -6.71 -8.62
N PRO A 29 0.01 -7.28 -9.08
CA PRO A 29 0.03 -8.33 -10.11
C PRO A 29 0.49 -7.84 -11.49
N ASN A 30 0.52 -6.53 -11.73
CA ASN A 30 0.85 -5.95 -13.04
C ASN A 30 2.30 -5.44 -13.15
N CYS A 31 2.82 -4.79 -12.11
CA CYS A 31 4.16 -4.17 -12.13
C CYS A 31 5.12 -4.70 -11.07
N THR A 32 4.71 -5.69 -10.26
CA THR A 32 5.53 -6.32 -9.22
C THR A 32 5.97 -5.38 -8.09
N MET A 33 5.48 -4.14 -8.07
CA MET A 33 5.80 -3.17 -7.02
C MET A 33 4.99 -3.47 -5.75
N PHE A 34 5.59 -3.21 -4.59
CA PHE A 34 4.90 -3.38 -3.30
C PHE A 34 3.92 -2.24 -3.07
N ILE A 35 2.65 -2.60 -2.90
CA ILE A 35 1.57 -1.68 -2.57
C ILE A 35 1.25 -1.83 -1.09
N GLY A 36 1.33 -0.72 -0.37
CA GLY A 36 0.98 -0.63 1.04
C GLY A 36 -0.46 -0.21 1.23
N ARG A 37 -1.19 -0.89 2.10
CA ARG A 37 -2.55 -0.51 2.48
C ARG A 37 -2.72 -0.52 3.99
N SER A 38 -3.28 0.58 4.49
CA SER A 38 -3.65 0.71 5.90
C SER A 38 -4.90 -0.13 6.18
N GLN A 39 -5.05 -0.58 7.42
CA GLN A 39 -6.25 -1.27 7.89
C GLN A 39 -7.53 -0.47 7.58
N ARG A 40 -7.50 0.85 7.78
CA ARG A 40 -8.65 1.74 7.49
C ARG A 40 -9.10 1.64 6.03
N CYS A 41 -8.17 1.74 5.08
CA CYS A 41 -8.50 1.63 3.66
C CYS A 41 -8.94 0.22 3.27
N ARG A 42 -8.44 -0.83 3.95
CA ARG A 42 -8.92 -2.22 3.77
C ARG A 42 -10.35 -2.41 4.27
N VAL A 43 -10.65 -1.94 5.49
CA VAL A 43 -11.98 -2.08 6.11
C VAL A 43 -13.02 -1.29 5.32
N GLN A 44 -12.63 -0.16 4.75
CA GLN A 44 -13.51 0.66 3.91
C GLN A 44 -13.50 0.27 2.43
N ALA A 45 -12.77 -0.78 2.02
CA ALA A 45 -12.62 -1.20 0.62
C ALA A 45 -12.35 -0.02 -0.33
N VAL A 46 -11.51 0.93 0.12
CA VAL A 46 -11.21 2.15 -0.64
C VAL A 46 -10.43 1.75 -1.87
N LYS A 47 -10.67 2.38 -3.01
CA LYS A 47 -9.84 2.09 -4.19
C LYS A 47 -8.37 2.47 -3.93
N TYR A 48 -7.44 1.64 -4.36
CA TYR A 48 -6.02 1.95 -4.38
C TYR A 48 -5.56 2.04 -5.82
N ILE A 49 -4.64 2.96 -6.09
CA ILE A 49 -4.07 3.15 -7.42
C ILE A 49 -2.58 2.85 -7.33
N CYS A 50 -2.08 1.92 -8.14
CA CYS A 50 -0.66 1.65 -8.23
C CYS A 50 0.06 2.86 -8.87
N PRO A 51 1.15 3.40 -8.28
CA PRO A 51 1.83 4.57 -8.85
C PRO A 51 2.58 4.29 -10.17
N GLU A 52 2.99 3.05 -10.46
CA GLU A 52 3.70 2.72 -11.71
C GLU A 52 2.72 2.41 -12.85
N CYS A 53 1.86 1.41 -12.64
CA CYS A 53 0.98 0.93 -13.70
C CYS A 53 -0.42 1.56 -13.67
N ARG A 54 -0.71 2.43 -12.70
CA ARG A 54 -2.03 3.05 -12.47
C ARG A 54 -3.18 2.05 -12.38
N PHE A 55 -2.89 0.82 -11.96
CA PHE A 55 -3.88 -0.20 -11.69
C PHE A 55 -4.77 0.23 -10.52
N GLU A 56 -6.07 0.34 -10.77
CA GLU A 56 -7.09 0.62 -9.77
C GLU A 56 -7.66 -0.70 -9.23
N GLY A 57 -7.47 -0.96 -7.93
CA GLY A 57 -8.05 -2.11 -7.24
C GLY A 57 -8.83 -1.70 -5.99
N PRO A 58 -9.71 -2.56 -5.44
CA PRO A 58 -10.48 -2.28 -4.22
C PRO A 58 -9.69 -2.50 -2.91
#